data_AF-A0A7J4T1S5-F1
#
_entry.id   AF-A0A7J4T1S5-F1
#
_cell.length_a   1.000
_cell.length_b   1.000
_cell.length_c   1.000
_cell.angle_alpha   90.00
_cell.angle_beta   90.00
_cell.angle_gamma   90.00
#
_symmetry.space_group_name_H-M   'P 1'
#
loop_
_entity.id
_entity.type
_entity.pdbx_description
1 polymer ?
#
loop_
_entity_poly.entity_id
_entity_poly.type
_entity_poly.pdbx_seq_one_letter_code
_entity_poly.pdbx_strand_id
1 'polypeptide(L)'
;MSELGAEFCLVCGSPPPLFGERMCESCLRKRIKLAEVPENVPWVRCARCGIVEIQGKWVHLSEEKIWDELIQRNLKFHPDAEDIAIGLETRTISDRHTMIYLQLEGVIDSLLFQEEHTMRARMANGVCLTCTRRAGNYYEATVQLRSSGRKLSEIEYNNLRATLNEVMEMLSDDPMFFITSEGPVTGGYDVVMGSKGLARA
;
A
#
# COMPACT_ATOMS: atom_id res chain seq x y z
N MET A 1 47.23 32.01 29.86
CA MET A 1 47.90 30.79 29.35
C MET A 1 47.19 30.41 28.06
N SER A 2 47.84 30.62 26.92
CA SER A 2 47.33 30.22 25.61
C SER A 2 47.43 28.69 25.50
N GLU A 3 46.31 27.99 25.63
CA GLU A 3 46.25 26.53 25.40
C GLU A 3 46.42 26.24 23.91
N LEU A 4 47.69 26.18 23.47
CA LEU A 4 48.09 25.65 22.18
C LEU A 4 47.82 24.13 22.18
N GLY A 5 46.60 23.75 21.82
CA GLY A 5 46.16 22.35 21.78
C GLY A 5 44.67 22.12 22.12
N ALA A 6 43.90 23.16 22.43
CA ALA A 6 42.47 23.00 22.70
C ALA A 6 41.74 22.42 21.47
N GLU A 7 40.85 21.46 21.70
CA GLU A 7 40.03 20.89 20.63
C GLU A 7 39.10 21.97 20.03
N PHE A 8 38.93 21.97 18.72
CA PHE A 8 38.07 22.92 18.03
C PHE A 8 37.35 22.28 16.84
N CYS A 9 36.25 22.88 16.42
CA CYS A 9 35.46 22.44 15.28
C CYS A 9 36.27 22.57 13.98
N LEU A 10 36.42 21.47 13.23
CA LEU A 10 37.19 21.44 11.99
C LEU A 10 36.59 22.31 10.86
N VAL A 11 35.33 22.72 10.99
CA VAL A 11 34.62 23.52 9.97
C VAL A 11 34.66 25.02 10.26
N CYS A 12 34.50 25.42 11.53
CA CYS A 12 34.35 26.84 11.90
C CYS A 12 35.27 27.31 13.03
N GLY A 13 36.09 26.44 13.62
CA GLY A 13 37.02 26.79 14.70
C GLY A 13 36.39 27.01 16.08
N SER A 14 35.09 26.75 16.25
CA SER A 14 34.42 26.88 17.55
C SER A 14 34.99 25.92 18.60
N PRO A 15 35.05 26.31 19.88
CA PRO A 15 35.49 25.43 20.96
C PRO A 15 34.49 24.29 21.22
N PRO A 16 34.81 23.31 22.08
CA PRO A 16 33.91 22.21 22.42
C PRO A 16 32.63 22.69 23.12
N PRO A 17 31.54 21.90 23.15
CA PRO A 17 31.48 20.47 22.80
C PRO A 17 31.56 20.20 21.29
N LEU A 18 32.22 19.10 20.93
CA LEU A 18 32.35 18.58 19.58
C LEU A 18 31.69 17.21 19.49
N PHE A 19 31.18 16.90 18.30
CA PHE A 19 30.43 15.69 17.97
C PHE A 19 30.98 15.08 16.67
N GLY A 20 30.74 13.79 16.47
CA GLY A 20 31.18 13.05 15.28
C GLY A 20 32.64 13.30 14.91
N GLU A 21 32.88 13.75 13.68
CA GLU A 21 34.20 14.10 13.14
C GLU A 21 34.76 15.45 13.66
N ARG A 22 34.74 15.70 14.98
CA ARG A 22 35.17 16.97 15.59
C ARG A 22 34.45 18.20 14.99
N MET A 23 33.13 18.13 14.89
CA MET A 23 32.30 19.26 14.48
C MET A 23 31.49 19.79 15.67
N CYS A 24 31.32 21.12 15.77
CA CYS A 24 30.32 21.67 16.67
C CYS A 24 28.92 21.34 16.14
N GLU A 25 27.93 21.33 17.03
CA GLU A 25 26.53 20.99 16.71
C GLU A 25 26.01 21.71 15.46
N SER A 26 26.22 23.04 15.37
CA SER A 26 25.73 23.83 14.23
C SER A 26 26.33 23.42 12.87
N CYS A 27 27.58 22.95 12.86
CA CYS A 27 28.23 22.48 11.63
C CYS A 27 27.76 21.05 11.28
N LEU A 28 27.57 20.20 12.29
CA LEU A 28 27.03 18.85 12.11
C LEU A 28 25.62 18.90 11.52
N ARG A 29 24.72 19.71 12.09
CA ARG A 29 23.33 19.87 11.64
C ARG A 29 23.17 20.40 10.21
N LYS A 30 24.17 21.12 9.69
CA LYS A 30 24.16 21.60 8.29
C LYS A 30 24.59 20.53 7.29
N ARG A 31 25.27 19.48 7.76
CA ARG A 31 25.85 18.43 6.90
C ARG A 31 25.08 17.13 6.98
N ILE A 32 24.65 16.75 8.18
CA ILE A 32 23.92 15.51 8.42
C ILE A 32 22.43 15.78 8.28
N LYS A 33 21.77 14.89 7.55
CA LYS A 33 20.31 14.76 7.54
C LYS A 33 19.93 13.48 8.25
N LEU A 34 18.87 13.52 9.04
CA LEU A 34 18.32 12.36 9.73
C LEU A 34 17.79 11.33 8.73
N ALA A 35 17.11 11.78 7.67
CA ALA A 35 16.61 10.89 6.65
C ALA A 35 16.63 11.48 5.24
N GLU A 36 16.74 10.60 4.25
CA GLU A 36 16.43 10.88 2.86
C GLU A 36 14.96 10.55 2.59
N VAL A 37 14.18 11.58 2.25
CA VAL A 37 12.76 11.45 1.94
C VAL A 37 12.51 11.86 0.48
N PRO A 38 11.99 10.97 -0.38
CA PRO A 38 11.66 11.35 -1.74
C PRO A 38 10.42 12.24 -1.78
N GLU A 39 10.46 13.29 -2.61
CA GLU A 39 9.32 14.19 -2.77
C GLU A 39 8.11 13.52 -3.42
N ASN A 40 8.31 12.49 -4.24
CA ASN A 40 7.25 11.84 -5.00
C ASN A 40 7.43 10.33 -5.02
N VAL A 41 6.39 9.61 -4.60
CA VAL A 41 6.38 8.15 -4.57
C VAL A 41 5.18 7.65 -5.38
N PRO A 42 5.40 6.91 -6.48
CA PRO A 42 4.31 6.29 -7.22
C PRO A 42 3.79 5.06 -6.49
N TRP A 43 2.48 4.83 -6.57
CA TRP A 43 1.84 3.58 -6.16
C TRP A 43 0.75 3.22 -7.15
N VAL A 44 0.40 1.93 -7.26
CA VAL A 44 -0.53 1.46 -8.29
C VAL A 44 -1.81 0.92 -7.64
N ARG A 45 -2.95 1.37 -8.16
CA ARG A 45 -4.28 0.89 -7.76
C ARG A 45 -5.02 0.31 -8.96
N CYS A 46 -5.73 -0.79 -8.74
CA CYS A 46 -6.53 -1.42 -9.76
C CYS A 46 -7.74 -0.53 -10.09
N ALA A 47 -7.84 -0.06 -11.33
CA ALA A 47 -8.94 0.81 -11.77
C ALA A 47 -10.32 0.13 -11.79
N ARG A 48 -10.38 -1.19 -11.56
CA ARG A 48 -11.63 -1.98 -11.63
C ARG A 48 -12.16 -2.37 -10.25
N CYS A 49 -11.28 -2.87 -9.36
CA CYS A 49 -11.69 -3.37 -8.04
C CYS A 49 -11.01 -2.65 -6.87
N GLY A 50 -10.12 -1.68 -7.14
CA GLY A 50 -9.54 -0.82 -6.11
C GLY A 50 -8.42 -1.43 -5.25
N ILE A 51 -8.11 -2.73 -5.40
CA ILE A 51 -6.96 -3.35 -4.72
C ILE A 51 -5.64 -2.75 -5.22
N VAL A 52 -4.58 -2.85 -4.43
CA VAL A 52 -3.31 -2.16 -4.67
C VAL A 52 -2.19 -3.12 -4.98
N GLU A 53 -1.21 -2.66 -5.77
CA GLU A 53 -0.01 -3.44 -6.07
C GLU A 53 1.11 -3.04 -5.11
N ILE A 54 1.64 -4.05 -4.44
CA ILE A 54 2.65 -3.95 -3.39
C ILE A 54 3.70 -5.02 -3.70
N GLN A 55 4.90 -4.63 -4.12
CA GLN A 55 6.01 -5.57 -4.38
C GLN A 55 5.67 -6.66 -5.42
N GLY A 56 4.93 -6.29 -6.47
CA GLY A 56 4.47 -7.19 -7.54
C GLY A 56 3.23 -8.01 -7.19
N LYS A 57 2.68 -7.88 -5.97
CA LYS A 57 1.48 -8.60 -5.53
C LYS A 57 0.29 -7.65 -5.38
N TRP A 58 -0.88 -8.13 -5.78
CA TRP A 58 -2.13 -7.39 -5.63
C TRP A 58 -2.81 -7.78 -4.33
N VAL A 59 -3.02 -6.82 -3.44
CA VAL A 59 -3.52 -7.04 -2.08
C VAL A 59 -4.61 -6.05 -1.70
N HIS A 60 -5.49 -6.47 -0.81
CA HIS A 60 -6.48 -5.60 -0.20
C HIS A 60 -5.86 -4.94 1.04
N LEU A 61 -5.65 -3.62 0.98
CA LEU A 61 -5.11 -2.83 2.09
C LEU A 61 -6.00 -1.60 2.33
N SER A 62 -6.08 -1.19 3.59
CA SER A 62 -6.63 0.12 3.95
C SER A 62 -5.66 1.23 3.53
N GLU A 63 -6.17 2.46 3.41
CA GLU A 63 -5.34 3.63 3.05
C GLU A 63 -4.20 3.86 4.03
N GLU A 64 -4.46 3.76 5.33
CA GLU A 64 -3.43 3.88 6.38
C GLU A 64 -2.26 2.91 6.14
N LYS A 65 -2.55 1.63 5.87
CA LYS A 65 -1.52 0.62 5.59
C LYS A 65 -0.78 0.88 4.28
N ILE A 66 -1.42 1.50 3.30
CA ILE A 66 -0.75 1.91 2.06
C ILE A 66 0.30 2.96 2.38
N TRP A 67 -0.03 3.96 3.22
CA TRP A 67 0.92 5.00 3.61
C TRP A 67 2.09 4.45 4.40
N ASP A 68 1.83 3.57 5.37
CA ASP A 68 2.89 2.89 6.14
C ASP A 68 3.85 2.13 5.23
N GLU A 69 3.32 1.33 4.29
CA GLU A 69 4.13 0.60 3.31
C GLU A 69 4.96 1.53 2.42
N LEU A 70 4.39 2.65 1.95
CA LEU A 70 5.12 3.61 1.14
C LEU A 70 6.25 4.28 1.93
N ILE A 71 6.03 4.63 3.19
CA ILE A 71 7.05 5.24 4.06
C ILE A 71 8.17 4.24 4.31
N GLN A 72 7.85 3.03 4.78
CA GLN A 72 8.84 2.00 5.12
C GLN A 72 9.75 1.64 3.93
N ARG A 73 9.24 1.70 2.70
CA ARG A 73 10.01 1.35 1.49
C ARG A 73 10.92 2.46 0.99
N ASN A 74 10.51 3.71 1.18
CA ASN A 74 11.13 4.84 0.50
C ASN A 74 11.95 5.72 1.45
N LEU A 75 11.66 5.67 2.75
CA LEU A 75 12.39 6.40 3.77
C LEU A 75 13.72 5.70 4.08
N LYS A 76 14.82 6.44 4.03
CA LYS A 76 16.15 5.95 4.42
C LYS A 76 16.71 6.82 5.52
N PHE A 77 16.87 6.26 6.70
CA PHE A 77 17.52 6.95 7.82
C PHE A 77 19.03 6.96 7.69
N HIS A 78 19.66 7.94 8.33
CA HIS A 78 21.09 7.96 8.52
C HIS A 78 21.56 6.66 9.20
N PRO A 79 22.69 6.05 8.78
CA PRO A 79 23.15 4.77 9.34
C PRO A 79 23.35 4.77 10.86
N ASP A 80 23.81 5.90 11.40
CA ASP A 80 24.09 6.09 12.82
C ASP A 80 22.91 6.69 13.61
N ALA A 81 21.70 6.71 13.03
CA ALA A 81 20.52 7.21 13.72
C ALA A 81 19.96 6.16 14.69
N GLU A 82 19.78 6.58 15.95
CA GLU A 82 19.19 5.81 17.04
C GLU A 82 17.90 6.48 17.53
N ASP A 83 17.12 5.78 18.37
CA ASP A 83 15.87 6.29 18.97
C ASP A 83 14.91 6.97 17.98
N ILE A 84 14.69 6.31 16.84
CA ILE A 84 13.91 6.88 15.74
C ILE A 84 12.41 6.90 16.08
N ALA A 85 11.79 8.06 15.91
CA ALA A 85 10.33 8.25 15.96
C ALA A 85 9.82 8.86 14.65
N ILE A 86 8.64 8.42 14.21
CA ILE A 86 7.98 8.87 12.98
C ILE A 86 6.55 9.30 13.31
N GLY A 87 6.26 10.58 13.13
CA GLY A 87 4.91 11.14 13.09
C GLY A 87 4.42 11.23 11.65
N LEU A 88 3.16 10.86 11.43
CA LEU A 88 2.51 10.85 10.13
C LEU A 88 1.19 11.62 10.17
N GLU A 89 1.00 12.53 9.23
CA GLU A 89 -0.30 13.11 8.90
C GLU A 89 -0.51 13.05 7.38
N THR A 90 -1.71 12.69 6.93
CA THR A 90 -2.02 12.59 5.49
C THR A 90 -3.17 13.48 5.08
N ARG A 91 -3.06 14.08 3.89
CA ARG A 91 -4.10 14.90 3.29
C ARG A 91 -4.31 14.52 1.84
N THR A 92 -5.49 14.00 1.54
CA THR A 92 -5.93 13.72 0.17
C THR A 92 -6.18 15.03 -0.58
N ILE A 93 -5.49 15.22 -1.70
CA ILE A 93 -5.62 16.42 -2.56
C ILE A 93 -6.51 16.12 -3.77
N SER A 94 -6.43 14.90 -4.30
CA SER A 94 -7.28 14.41 -5.39
C SER A 94 -7.41 12.89 -5.30
N ASP A 95 -8.23 12.29 -6.17
CA ASP A 95 -8.35 10.85 -6.35
C ASP A 95 -7.01 10.15 -6.65
N ARG A 96 -6.02 10.90 -7.18
CA ARG A 96 -4.70 10.37 -7.55
C ARG A 96 -3.52 10.91 -6.75
N HIS A 97 -3.73 11.85 -5.84
CA HIS A 97 -2.64 12.51 -5.13
C HIS A 97 -2.98 12.67 -3.66
N THR A 98 -2.09 12.13 -2.82
CA THR A 98 -2.12 12.30 -1.37
C THR A 98 -0.81 12.93 -0.93
N MET A 99 -0.90 13.97 -0.11
CA MET A 99 0.26 14.54 0.57
C MET A 99 0.44 13.85 1.91
N ILE A 100 1.66 13.44 2.19
CA ILE A 100 2.11 12.78 3.40
C ILE A 100 3.08 13.73 4.09
N TYR A 101 2.70 14.23 5.25
CA TYR A 101 3.52 15.07 6.12
C TYR A 101 4.20 14.16 7.15
N LEU A 102 5.52 14.26 7.23
CA LEU A 102 6.35 13.43 8.08
C LEU A 102 7.08 14.30 9.08
N GLN A 103 6.97 13.94 10.35
CA GLN A 103 7.80 14.45 11.43
C GLN A 103 8.74 13.34 11.87
N LEU A 104 10.04 13.54 11.67
CA LEU A 104 11.05 12.54 11.97
C LEU A 104 11.88 13.03 13.15
N GLU A 105 12.05 12.18 14.14
CA GLU A 105 12.96 12.42 15.25
C GLU A 105 13.95 11.26 15.36
N GLY A 106 15.16 11.55 15.78
CA GLY A 106 16.19 10.54 16.02
C GLY A 106 17.45 11.15 16.56
N VAL A 107 18.31 10.32 17.14
CA VAL A 107 19.56 10.75 17.78
C VAL A 107 20.74 10.31 16.92
N ILE A 108 21.62 11.25 16.58
CA ILE A 108 22.90 10.97 15.89
C ILE A 108 24.00 11.66 16.69
N ASP A 109 25.06 10.95 17.05
CA ASP A 109 26.17 11.46 17.87
C ASP A 109 25.68 12.14 19.18
N SER A 110 24.71 11.53 19.87
CA SER A 110 24.09 12.08 21.10
C SER A 110 23.35 13.42 20.92
N LEU A 111 23.09 13.84 19.69
CA LEU A 111 22.29 15.01 19.37
C LEU A 111 20.93 14.59 18.83
N LEU A 112 19.86 15.19 19.36
CA LEU A 112 18.52 15.03 18.82
C LEU A 112 18.39 15.81 17.51
N PHE A 113 18.02 15.10 16.44
CA PHE A 113 17.62 15.65 15.15
C PHE A 113 16.09 15.58 15.03
N GLN A 114 15.50 16.68 14.60
CA GLN A 114 14.09 16.76 14.27
C GLN A 114 13.97 17.35 12.87
N GLU A 115 13.30 16.64 11.98
CA GLU A 115 13.12 17.04 10.59
C GLU A 115 11.66 16.90 10.17
N GLU A 116 11.17 17.91 9.46
CA GLU A 116 9.85 17.88 8.84
C GLU A 116 10.01 17.73 7.34
N HIS A 117 9.32 16.72 6.78
CA HIS A 117 9.36 16.42 5.36
C HIS A 117 7.96 16.32 4.79
N THR A 118 7.88 16.50 3.48
CA THR A 118 6.63 16.35 2.73
C THR A 118 6.87 15.41 1.55
N MET A 119 6.08 14.34 1.48
CA MET A 119 6.11 13.34 0.43
C MET A 119 4.77 13.33 -0.30
N ARG A 120 4.79 13.21 -1.62
CA ARG A 120 3.58 13.11 -2.45
C ARG A 120 3.41 11.70 -2.98
N ALA A 121 2.39 11.00 -2.49
CA ALA A 121 1.98 9.72 -3.05
C ALA A 121 1.16 9.96 -4.33
N ARG A 122 1.64 9.44 -5.46
CA ARG A 122 1.00 9.57 -6.78
C ARG A 122 0.42 8.23 -7.21
N MET A 123 -0.90 8.13 -7.26
CA MET A 123 -1.59 6.94 -7.70
C MET A 123 -1.54 6.81 -9.23
N ALA A 124 -1.04 5.70 -9.72
CA ALA A 124 -1.16 5.25 -11.10
C ALA A 124 -2.25 4.17 -11.20
N ASN A 125 -2.90 4.12 -12.36
CA ASN A 125 -3.88 3.08 -12.65
C ASN A 125 -3.16 1.82 -13.17
N GLY A 126 -3.47 0.69 -12.55
CA GLY A 126 -3.17 -0.63 -13.08
C GLY A 126 -4.44 -1.48 -13.20
N VAL A 127 -4.28 -2.73 -13.63
CA VAL A 127 -5.35 -3.72 -13.62
C VAL A 127 -4.79 -4.99 -13.01
N CYS A 128 -5.41 -5.48 -11.94
CA CYS A 128 -4.97 -6.71 -11.30
C CYS A 128 -5.22 -7.94 -12.18
N LEU A 129 -4.55 -9.04 -11.84
CA LEU A 129 -4.69 -10.30 -12.57
C LEU A 129 -6.14 -10.78 -12.62
N THR A 130 -6.86 -10.70 -11.49
CA THR A 130 -8.29 -11.07 -11.41
C THR A 130 -9.14 -10.29 -12.39
N CYS A 131 -9.04 -8.95 -12.40
CA CYS A 131 -9.84 -8.12 -13.30
C CYS A 131 -9.45 -8.32 -14.77
N THR A 132 -8.17 -8.57 -15.05
CA THR A 132 -7.69 -8.92 -16.39
C THR A 132 -8.30 -10.24 -16.86
N ARG A 133 -8.28 -11.28 -16.02
CA ARG A 133 -8.87 -12.60 -16.32
C ARG A 133 -10.38 -12.50 -16.52
N ARG A 134 -11.07 -11.76 -15.65
CA ARG A 134 -12.52 -11.52 -15.76
C ARG A 134 -12.87 -10.84 -17.09
N ALA A 135 -12.15 -9.79 -17.46
CA ALA A 135 -12.36 -9.10 -18.74
C ALA A 135 -12.00 -9.96 -19.96
N GLY A 136 -11.07 -10.90 -19.81
CA GLY A 136 -10.67 -11.86 -20.83
C GLY A 136 -11.59 -13.08 -20.97
N ASN A 137 -12.74 -13.10 -20.31
CA ASN A 137 -13.65 -14.27 -20.25
C ASN A 137 -12.95 -15.55 -19.76
N TYR A 138 -11.95 -15.44 -18.89
CA TYR A 138 -11.31 -16.60 -18.27
C TYR A 138 -12.32 -17.35 -17.39
N TYR A 139 -12.31 -18.67 -17.46
CA TYR A 139 -13.09 -19.52 -16.58
C TYR A 139 -12.43 -20.89 -16.38
N GLU A 140 -12.74 -21.53 -15.27
CA GLU A 140 -12.28 -22.88 -14.95
C GLU A 140 -13.42 -23.88 -14.74
N ALA A 141 -14.63 -23.38 -14.45
CA ALA A 141 -15.80 -24.19 -14.19
C ALA A 141 -17.08 -23.50 -14.67
N THR A 142 -18.09 -24.32 -14.97
CA THR A 142 -19.45 -23.89 -15.25
C THR A 142 -20.41 -24.71 -14.41
N VAL A 143 -21.21 -24.05 -13.59
CA VAL A 143 -22.28 -24.66 -12.80
C VAL A 143 -23.59 -24.45 -13.54
N GLN A 144 -24.30 -25.54 -13.82
CA GLN A 144 -25.53 -25.53 -14.60
C GLN A 144 -26.69 -26.00 -13.72
N LEU A 145 -27.56 -25.07 -13.36
CA LEU A 145 -28.79 -25.35 -12.63
C LEU A 145 -29.89 -25.64 -13.65
N ARG A 146 -30.60 -26.76 -13.49
CA ARG A 146 -31.66 -27.20 -14.41
C ARG A 146 -32.93 -27.49 -13.63
N SER A 147 -34.07 -27.12 -14.22
CA SER A 147 -35.37 -27.47 -13.67
C SER A 147 -35.94 -28.69 -14.41
N SER A 148 -36.58 -29.60 -13.67
CA SER A 148 -37.19 -30.80 -14.22
C SER A 148 -38.48 -30.47 -14.98
N GLY A 149 -38.35 -30.07 -16.25
CA GLY A 149 -39.45 -29.95 -17.19
C GLY A 149 -40.26 -28.65 -17.14
N ARG A 150 -39.82 -27.62 -16.39
CA ARG A 150 -40.43 -26.29 -16.40
C ARG A 150 -39.39 -25.18 -16.45
N LYS A 151 -39.83 -23.94 -16.72
CA LYS A 151 -38.98 -22.76 -16.52
C LYS A 151 -38.94 -22.40 -15.03
N LEU A 152 -37.78 -21.92 -14.59
CA LEU A 152 -37.65 -21.30 -13.27
C LEU A 152 -38.39 -19.94 -13.27
N SER A 153 -39.00 -19.62 -12.15
CA SER A 153 -39.65 -18.33 -11.90
C SER A 153 -38.64 -17.25 -11.51
N GLU A 154 -39.02 -15.99 -11.65
CA GLU A 154 -38.23 -14.83 -11.18
C GLU A 154 -37.81 -14.94 -9.71
N ILE A 155 -38.73 -15.42 -8.85
CA ILE A 155 -38.46 -15.61 -7.42
C ILE A 155 -37.34 -16.65 -7.21
N GLU A 156 -37.37 -17.74 -7.97
CA GLU A 156 -36.33 -18.79 -7.88
C GLU A 156 -34.98 -18.27 -8.38
N TYR A 157 -34.93 -17.47 -9.45
CA TYR A 157 -33.68 -16.84 -9.90
C TYR A 157 -33.11 -15.90 -8.85
N ASN A 158 -33.96 -15.07 -8.22
CA ASN A 158 -33.52 -14.15 -7.17
C ASN A 158 -32.98 -14.90 -5.95
N ASN A 159 -33.63 -15.99 -5.55
CA ASN A 159 -33.15 -16.83 -4.45
C ASN A 159 -31.81 -17.49 -4.79
N LEU A 160 -31.65 -18.04 -6.00
CA LEU A 160 -30.38 -18.62 -6.45
C LEU A 160 -29.26 -17.58 -6.45
N ARG A 161 -29.55 -16.36 -6.91
CA ARG A 161 -28.57 -15.27 -6.91
C ARG A 161 -28.19 -14.82 -5.50
N ALA A 162 -29.16 -14.78 -4.57
CA ALA A 162 -28.91 -14.46 -3.17
C ALA A 162 -28.00 -15.51 -2.51
N THR A 163 -28.29 -16.80 -2.66
CA THR A 163 -27.44 -17.88 -2.14
C THR A 163 -26.02 -17.83 -2.74
N LEU A 164 -25.90 -17.52 -4.03
CA LEU A 164 -24.60 -17.38 -4.67
C LEU A 164 -23.78 -16.21 -4.10
N ASN A 165 -24.43 -15.09 -3.74
CA ASN A 165 -23.77 -13.98 -3.06
C ASN A 165 -23.29 -14.40 -1.66
N GLU A 166 -24.10 -15.11 -0.89
CA GLU A 166 -23.72 -15.62 0.44
C GLU A 166 -22.48 -16.53 0.37
N VAL A 167 -22.44 -17.45 -0.60
CA VAL A 167 -21.29 -18.35 -0.82
C VAL A 167 -20.03 -17.56 -1.21
N MET A 168 -20.19 -16.57 -2.10
CA MET A 168 -19.08 -15.70 -2.52
C MET A 168 -18.50 -14.88 -1.36
N GLU A 169 -19.35 -14.38 -0.47
CA GLU A 169 -18.92 -13.64 0.72
C GLU A 169 -18.16 -14.54 1.71
N MET A 170 -18.65 -15.77 1.93
CA MET A 170 -18.02 -16.74 2.83
C MET A 170 -16.63 -17.21 2.36
N LEU A 171 -16.38 -17.22 1.05
CA LEU A 171 -15.15 -17.76 0.45
C LEU A 171 -14.20 -16.68 -0.08
N SER A 172 -14.44 -15.42 0.28
CA SER A 172 -13.92 -14.21 -0.38
C SER A 172 -12.40 -13.95 -0.31
N ASP A 173 -11.64 -14.83 0.34
CA ASP A 173 -10.19 -14.63 0.52
C ASP A 173 -9.36 -14.94 -0.73
N ASP A 174 -9.86 -15.75 -1.68
CA ASP A 174 -9.13 -16.06 -2.92
C ASP A 174 -9.52 -15.10 -4.07
N PRO A 175 -8.57 -14.28 -4.60
CA PRO A 175 -8.81 -13.39 -5.73
C PRO A 175 -9.29 -14.09 -7.01
N MET A 176 -9.19 -15.42 -7.12
CA MET A 176 -9.70 -16.21 -8.25
C MET A 176 -11.19 -16.58 -8.10
N PHE A 177 -11.81 -16.29 -6.97
CA PHE A 177 -13.22 -16.59 -6.73
C PHE A 177 -14.08 -15.46 -7.29
N PHE A 178 -14.26 -15.47 -8.61
CA PHE A 178 -15.12 -14.53 -9.31
C PHE A 178 -16.02 -15.24 -10.33
N ILE A 179 -17.19 -14.63 -10.57
CA ILE A 179 -18.11 -15.02 -11.65
C ILE A 179 -17.74 -14.24 -12.91
N THR A 180 -17.48 -14.96 -13.99
CA THR A 180 -17.17 -14.40 -15.31
C THR A 180 -18.45 -13.97 -16.02
N SER A 181 -19.46 -14.83 -16.00
CA SER A 181 -20.77 -14.57 -16.57
C SER A 181 -21.81 -15.47 -15.91
N GLU A 182 -23.05 -15.02 -15.85
CA GLU A 182 -24.18 -15.81 -15.39
C GLU A 182 -25.46 -15.39 -16.12
N GLY A 183 -26.46 -16.27 -16.16
CA GLY A 183 -27.76 -15.87 -16.69
C GLY A 183 -28.74 -17.03 -16.88
N PRO A 184 -30.03 -16.70 -17.08
CA PRO A 184 -31.05 -17.68 -17.40
C PRO A 184 -30.80 -18.27 -18.79
N VAL A 185 -30.96 -19.58 -18.91
CA VAL A 185 -30.90 -20.33 -20.17
C VAL A 185 -32.20 -21.11 -20.35
N THR A 186 -32.42 -21.67 -21.55
CA THR A 186 -33.61 -22.49 -21.80
C THR A 186 -33.61 -23.70 -20.86
N GLY A 187 -34.52 -23.72 -19.88
CA GLY A 187 -34.65 -24.80 -18.90
C GLY A 187 -33.75 -24.69 -17.67
N GLY A 188 -33.08 -23.55 -17.44
CA GLY A 188 -32.15 -23.44 -16.31
C GLY A 188 -31.45 -22.09 -16.13
N TYR A 189 -30.36 -22.12 -15.38
CA TYR A 189 -29.47 -20.99 -15.10
C TYR A 189 -28.01 -21.46 -15.16
N ASP A 190 -27.15 -20.74 -15.86
CA ASP A 190 -25.73 -21.06 -15.98
C ASP A 190 -24.90 -20.02 -15.23
N VAL A 191 -23.89 -20.49 -14.49
CA VAL A 191 -22.90 -19.66 -13.79
C VAL A 191 -21.51 -20.10 -14.20
N VAL A 192 -20.75 -19.19 -14.81
CA VAL A 192 -19.38 -19.41 -15.27
C VAL A 192 -18.43 -18.78 -14.26
N MET A 193 -17.52 -19.58 -13.73
CA MET A 193 -16.68 -19.24 -12.59
C MET A 193 -15.19 -19.32 -12.93
N GLY A 194 -14.42 -18.40 -12.34
CA GLY A 194 -12.97 -18.31 -12.48
C GLY A 194 -12.18 -19.38 -11.73
N SER A 195 -12.83 -20.17 -10.85
CA SER A 195 -12.18 -21.17 -10.00
C SER A 195 -13.03 -22.44 -9.87
N LYS A 196 -12.39 -23.62 -9.91
CA LYS A 196 -13.04 -24.90 -9.59
C LYS A 196 -13.38 -25.06 -8.11
N GLY A 197 -12.66 -24.39 -7.22
CA GLY A 197 -12.92 -24.43 -5.77
C GLY A 197 -14.27 -23.79 -5.47
N LEU A 198 -14.54 -22.63 -6.05
CA LEU A 198 -15.82 -21.94 -5.94
C LEU A 198 -16.99 -22.77 -6.47
N ALA A 199 -16.79 -23.54 -7.54
CA ALA A 199 -17.84 -24.39 -8.11
C ALA A 199 -18.16 -25.64 -7.27
N ARG A 200 -17.30 -26.02 -6.31
CA ARG A 200 -17.48 -27.21 -5.46
C ARG A 200 -18.06 -26.90 -4.09
N ALA A 201 -17.94 -25.65 -3.64
CA ALA A 201 -18.49 -25.18 -2.37
C ALA A 201 -20.01 -25.08 -2.44
#